data_AF-A0A7W1P8H9-F1
#
_entry.id   AF-A0A7W1P8H9-F1
#
_cell.length_a   1.000
_cell.length_b   1.000
_cell.length_c   1.000
_cell.angle_alpha   90.00
_cell.angle_beta   90.00
_cell.angle_gamma   90.00
#
_symmetry.space_group_name_H-M   'P 1'
#
loop_
_entity.id
_entity.type
_entity.pdbx_description
1 polymer ?
#
loop_
_entity_poly.entity_id
_entity_poly.type
_entity_poly.pdbx_seq_one_letter_code
_entity_poly.pdbx_strand_id
1 'polypeptide(L)'
;MDDRRQQRAAPATGRAVLSRDTTAEAERRQVEVWRRMTTVERAQVIDGACRAARALAVAGLRERHPDASERMVVALYAELTLGRDMALKAYPELAGRPPSAR
;
A
#
# COMPACT_ATOMS: atom_id res chain seq x y z
N MET A 1 -42.77 7.65 36.54
CA MET A 1 -42.70 6.33 35.90
C MET A 1 -42.82 6.54 34.40
N ASP A 2 -41.71 6.58 33.65
CA ASP A 2 -41.54 5.69 32.50
C ASP A 2 -40.06 5.71 32.08
N ASP A 3 -39.48 4.53 32.10
CA ASP A 3 -38.07 4.21 32.30
C ASP A 3 -37.32 4.13 30.97
N ARG A 4 -37.36 5.21 30.17
CA ARG A 4 -36.74 5.23 28.82
C ARG A 4 -35.36 5.90 28.77
N ARG A 5 -34.66 5.94 29.91
CA ARG A 5 -33.29 6.48 30.00
C ARG A 5 -32.21 5.40 29.84
N GLN A 6 -32.57 4.19 29.41
CA GLN A 6 -31.67 3.04 29.38
C GLN A 6 -31.75 2.24 28.07
N GLN A 7 -31.46 2.86 26.92
CA GLN A 7 -31.00 2.07 25.76
C GLN A 7 -30.18 2.89 24.76
N ARG A 8 -29.14 3.59 25.23
CA ARG A 8 -27.95 3.75 24.36
C ARG A 8 -27.14 2.49 24.55
N ALA A 9 -27.18 1.61 23.54
CA ALA A 9 -26.20 0.53 23.44
C ALA A 9 -24.81 1.16 23.61
N ALA A 10 -24.05 0.67 24.60
CA ALA A 10 -22.66 1.04 24.75
C ALA A 10 -21.93 0.80 23.42
N PRO A 11 -21.05 1.70 22.96
CA PRO A 11 -20.29 1.44 21.75
C PRO A 11 -19.46 0.18 21.98
N ALA A 12 -19.56 -0.78 21.05
CA ALA A 12 -18.79 -2.02 21.09
C ALA A 12 -17.30 -1.70 21.29
N THR A 13 -16.79 -2.01 22.48
CA THR A 13 -15.41 -1.76 22.91
C THR A 13 -14.45 -2.80 22.31
N GLY A 14 -14.40 -2.84 20.98
CA GLY A 14 -13.42 -3.62 20.23
C GLY A 14 -12.94 -2.80 19.05
N ARG A 15 -11.77 -2.15 19.17
CA ARG A 15 -11.15 -1.47 18.04
C ARG A 15 -10.88 -2.52 16.96
N ALA A 16 -11.55 -2.39 15.81
CA ALA A 16 -11.28 -3.24 14.66
C ALA A 16 -9.79 -3.14 14.32
N VAL A 17 -9.14 -4.30 14.16
CA VAL A 17 -7.74 -4.38 13.72
C VAL A 17 -7.62 -3.92 12.27
N LEU A 18 -6.51 -3.26 11.94
CA LEU A 18 -6.16 -2.75 10.61
C LEU A 18 -5.94 -3.88 9.60
N SER A 19 -5.48 -5.05 10.06
CA SER A 19 -5.27 -6.25 9.23
C SER A 19 -5.77 -7.49 9.94
N ARG A 20 -6.40 -8.40 9.20
CA ARG A 20 -6.87 -9.70 9.72
C ARG A 20 -5.72 -10.66 10.05
N ASP A 21 -4.56 -10.45 9.46
CA ASP A 21 -3.34 -11.24 9.70
C ASP A 21 -2.47 -10.66 10.84
N THR A 22 -2.96 -9.61 11.52
CA THR A 22 -2.27 -8.98 12.64
C THR A 22 -3.13 -9.14 13.89
N THR A 23 -2.58 -9.76 14.94
CA THR A 23 -3.29 -9.85 16.22
C THR A 23 -3.48 -8.46 16.83
N ALA A 24 -4.55 -8.27 17.59
CA ALA A 24 -4.81 -6.97 18.23
C ALA A 24 -3.68 -6.55 19.20
N GLU A 25 -2.96 -7.51 19.79
CA GLU A 25 -1.79 -7.20 20.62
C GLU A 25 -0.61 -6.67 19.78
N ALA A 26 -0.28 -7.34 18.69
CA ALA A 26 0.80 -6.93 17.79
C ALA A 26 0.54 -5.53 17.22
N GLU A 27 -0.71 -5.25 16.81
CA GLU A 27 -1.10 -3.93 16.31
C GLU A 27 -0.98 -2.84 17.39
N ARG A 28 -1.40 -3.12 18.63
CA ARG A 28 -1.25 -2.16 19.74
C ARG A 28 0.23 -1.80 19.94
N ARG A 29 1.12 -2.79 19.95
CA ARG A 29 2.57 -2.58 20.06
C ARG A 29 3.10 -1.75 18.88
N GLN A 30 2.68 -2.06 17.65
CA GLN A 30 3.05 -1.31 16.45
C GLN A 30 2.63 0.17 16.54
N VAL A 31 1.39 0.44 16.96
CA VAL A 31 0.88 1.82 17.13
C VAL A 31 1.64 2.56 18.24
N GLU A 32 1.94 1.90 19.37
CA GLU A 32 2.73 2.50 20.45
C GLU A 32 4.14 2.87 19.99
N VAL A 33 4.81 2.00 19.23
CA VAL A 33 6.12 2.28 18.64
C VAL A 33 6.03 3.48 17.69
N TRP A 34 5.05 3.49 16.79
CA TRP A 34 4.86 4.60 15.85
C TRP A 34 4.57 5.94 16.54
N ARG A 35 3.85 5.94 17.67
CA ARG A 35 3.58 7.16 18.44
C ARG A 35 4.82 7.73 19.12
N ARG A 36 5.80 6.89 19.44
CA ARG A 36 7.07 7.29 20.07
C ARG A 36 8.13 7.74 19.05
N MET A 37 7.97 7.38 17.79
CA MET A 37 8.88 7.81 16.72
C MET A 37 8.83 9.33 16.49
N THR A 38 10.01 9.91 16.35
CA THR A 38 10.22 11.23 15.75
C THR A 38 9.74 11.24 14.29
N THR A 39 9.56 12.44 13.73
CA THR A 39 9.18 12.59 12.32
C THR A 39 10.23 11.98 11.38
N VAL A 40 11.52 12.06 11.72
CA VAL A 40 12.61 11.52 10.91
C VAL A 40 12.61 9.99 10.93
N GLU A 41 12.49 9.35 12.10
CA GLU A 41 12.40 7.90 12.20
C GLU A 41 11.17 7.36 11.45
N ARG A 42 10.02 8.05 11.58
CA ARG A 42 8.82 7.69 10.84
C ARG A 42 9.04 7.80 9.32
N ALA A 43 9.70 8.86 8.86
CA ALA A 43 10.03 9.02 7.45
C ALA A 43 10.95 7.90 6.94
N GLN A 44 11.95 7.49 7.72
CA GLN A 44 12.85 6.39 7.38
C GLN A 44 12.10 5.06 7.22
N VAL A 45 11.15 4.76 8.11
CA VAL A 45 10.31 3.56 8.00
C VAL A 45 9.46 3.58 6.73
N ILE A 46 8.80 4.70 6.45
CA ILE A 46 7.96 4.86 5.25
C ILE A 46 8.79 4.73 3.98
N ASP A 47 9.94 5.41 3.92
CA ASP A 47 10.87 5.36 2.80
C ASP A 47 11.43 3.93 2.58
N GLY A 48 11.76 3.22 3.66
CA GLY A 48 12.11 1.80 3.61
C GLY A 48 11.00 0.93 3.01
N ALA A 49 9.75 1.13 3.45
CA ALA A 49 8.60 0.41 2.92
C ALA A 49 8.37 0.71 1.42
N CYS A 50 8.49 1.98 1.00
CA CYS A 50 8.38 2.39 -0.40
C CYS A 50 9.46 1.73 -1.28
N ARG A 51 10.71 1.66 -0.81
CA ARG A 51 11.78 0.96 -1.52
C ARG A 51 11.49 -0.54 -1.66
N ALA A 52 11.05 -1.19 -0.58
CA ALA A 52 10.72 -2.61 -0.59
C ALA A 52 9.57 -2.92 -1.55
N ALA A 53 8.49 -2.12 -1.51
CA ALA A 53 7.35 -2.25 -2.42
C ALA A 53 7.77 -2.09 -3.89
N ARG A 54 8.62 -1.09 -4.20
CA ARG A 54 9.18 -0.91 -5.54
C ARG A 54 10.01 -2.11 -5.98
N ALA A 55 10.88 -2.63 -5.11
CA ALA A 55 11.74 -3.77 -5.43
C ALA A 55 10.91 -5.01 -5.75
N LEU A 56 9.88 -5.31 -4.94
CA LEU A 56 8.96 -6.42 -5.18
C LEU A 56 8.19 -6.25 -6.50
N ALA A 57 7.67 -5.05 -6.77
CA ALA A 57 6.95 -4.78 -8.01
C ALA A 57 7.83 -4.96 -9.24
N VAL A 58 9.07 -4.44 -9.21
CA VAL A 58 10.04 -4.59 -10.30
C VAL A 58 10.44 -6.05 -10.49
N ALA A 59 10.67 -6.80 -9.41
CA ALA A 59 10.97 -8.23 -9.49
C ALA A 59 9.84 -9.01 -10.18
N GLY A 60 8.58 -8.80 -9.75
CA GLY A 60 7.43 -9.44 -10.38
C GLY A 60 7.19 -9.01 -11.83
N LEU A 61 7.54 -7.76 -12.20
CA LEU A 61 7.49 -7.31 -13.59
C LEU A 61 8.53 -8.01 -14.47
N ARG A 62 9.77 -8.17 -13.98
CA ARG A 62 10.82 -8.92 -14.69
C ARG A 62 10.44 -10.38 -14.86
N GLU A 63 9.83 -10.99 -13.84
CA GLU A 63 9.35 -12.37 -13.91
C GLU A 63 8.25 -12.56 -14.97
N ARG A 64 7.27 -11.65 -15.05
CA ARG A 64 6.19 -11.72 -16.05
C ARG A 64 6.60 -11.27 -17.45
N HIS A 65 7.69 -10.52 -17.56
CA HIS A 65 8.18 -9.95 -18.82
C HIS A 65 9.69 -10.19 -18.96
N PRO A 66 10.12 -11.46 -19.11
CA PRO A 66 11.54 -11.82 -19.10
C PRO A 66 12.35 -11.15 -20.23
N ASP A 67 11.70 -10.85 -21.36
CA ASP A 67 12.33 -10.21 -22.52
C ASP A 67 12.22 -8.68 -22.53
N ALA A 68 11.62 -8.09 -21.49
CA ALA A 68 11.50 -6.64 -21.41
C ALA A 68 12.86 -6.00 -21.14
N SER A 69 13.19 -4.96 -21.91
CA SER A 69 14.33 -4.10 -21.59
C SER A 69 14.11 -3.40 -20.23
N GLU A 70 15.19 -3.00 -19.58
CA GLU A 70 15.11 -2.25 -18.31
C GLU A 70 14.25 -0.99 -18.41
N ARG A 71 14.30 -0.29 -19.56
CA ARG A 71 13.45 0.86 -19.82
C ARG A 71 11.97 0.49 -19.87
N MET A 72 11.64 -0.64 -20.50
CA MET A 72 10.27 -1.15 -20.54
C MET A 72 9.80 -1.58 -19.14
N VAL A 73 10.66 -2.18 -18.31
CA VAL A 73 10.33 -2.49 -16.90
C VAL A 73 9.98 -1.23 -16.12
N VAL A 74 10.72 -0.13 -16.31
CA VAL A 74 10.40 1.17 -15.70
C VAL A 74 9.06 1.71 -16.19
N ALA A 75 8.78 1.63 -17.49
CA ALA A 75 7.50 2.06 -18.06
C ALA A 75 6.31 1.26 -17.50
N LEU A 76 6.45 -0.06 -17.39
CA LEU A 76 5.43 -0.94 -16.81
C LEU A 76 5.22 -0.66 -15.31
N TYR A 77 6.28 -0.35 -14.57
CA TYR A 77 6.16 0.09 -13.18
C TYR A 77 5.40 1.42 -13.06
N ALA A 78 5.63 2.36 -13.98
CA ALA A 78 4.86 3.60 -14.05
C ALA A 78 3.38 3.34 -14.37
N GLU A 79 3.05 2.45 -15.32
CA GLU A 79 1.67 2.06 -15.61
C GLU A 79 0.99 1.42 -14.39
N LEU A 80 1.69 0.56 -13.67
CA LEU A 80 1.18 -0.11 -12.46
C LEU A 80 0.85 0.88 -11.33
N THR A 81 1.68 1.92 -11.15
CA THR A 81 1.60 2.82 -9.99
C THR A 81 0.85 4.12 -10.25
N LEU A 82 0.93 4.67 -11.46
CA LEU A 82 0.30 5.93 -11.85
C LEU A 82 -0.95 5.73 -12.72
N GLY A 83 -1.15 4.51 -13.25
CA GLY A 83 -2.15 4.22 -14.27
C GLY A 83 -1.66 4.53 -15.68
N ARG A 84 -2.35 3.95 -16.67
CA ARG A 84 -1.96 3.98 -18.08
C ARG A 84 -1.85 5.37 -18.67
N ASP A 85 -2.84 6.23 -18.43
CA ASP A 85 -2.89 7.57 -19.03
C ASP A 85 -1.70 8.44 -18.60
N MET A 86 -1.29 8.35 -17.32
CA MET A 86 -0.14 9.09 -16.81
C MET A 86 1.17 8.45 -17.24
N ALA A 87 1.25 7.13 -17.30
CA ALA A 87 2.43 6.43 -17.77
C ALA A 87 2.72 6.71 -19.25
N LEU A 88 1.71 6.72 -20.13
CA LEU A 88 1.87 6.99 -21.56
C LEU A 88 2.45 8.38 -21.86
N LYS A 89 2.15 9.38 -21.02
CA LYS A 89 2.71 10.74 -21.16
C LYS A 89 4.23 10.76 -20.97
N ALA A 90 4.76 9.90 -20.11
CA ALA A 90 6.19 9.81 -19.81
C ALA A 90 6.93 8.71 -20.58
N TYR A 91 6.20 7.65 -20.97
CA TYR A 91 6.71 6.44 -21.62
C TYR A 91 5.86 6.07 -22.83
N PRO A 92 6.02 6.75 -23.99
CA PRO A 92 5.26 6.48 -25.21
C PRO A 92 5.40 5.05 -25.75
N GLU A 93 6.48 4.34 -25.40
CA GLU A 93 6.71 2.93 -25.75
C GLU A 93 5.59 1.98 -25.27
N LEU A 94 4.77 2.38 -24.30
CA LEU A 94 3.59 1.63 -23.86
C LEU A 94 2.43 1.66 -24.86
N ALA A 95 2.41 2.60 -25.82
CA ALA A 95 1.28 2.81 -26.73
C ALA A 95 0.98 1.59 -27.62
N GLY A 96 2.01 0.82 -27.99
CA GLY A 96 1.87 -0.40 -28.79
C GLY A 96 1.47 -1.63 -27.98
N ARG A 97 1.36 -1.52 -26.65
CA ARG A 97 1.08 -2.65 -25.76
C ARG A 97 -0.35 -2.58 -25.23
N PRO A 98 -1.09 -3.71 -25.15
CA PRO A 98 -2.36 -3.74 -24.43
C PRO A 98 -2.15 -3.38 -22.94
N PRO A 99 -3.15 -2.77 -22.28
CA PRO A 99 -3.06 -2.45 -20.86
C PRO A 99 -2.76 -3.72 -20.05
N SER A 100 -1.95 -3.59 -18.99
CA SER A 100 -1.73 -4.70 -18.08
C SER A 100 -3.04 -5.13 -17.43
N ALA A 101 -3.39 -6.42 -17.55
CA ALA A 101 -4.50 -7.00 -16.81
C ALA A 101 -4.14 -6.96 -15.31
N ARG A 102 -5.00 -6.34 -14.50
CA ARG A 102 -4.87 -6.35 -13.05
C ARG A 102 -5.29 -7.71 -12.49
#